data_AF-F0ZKY5-F1
#
_entry.id   AF-F0ZKY5-F1
#
_cell.length_a   1.000
_cell.length_b   1.000
_cell.length_c   1.000
_cell.angle_alpha   90.00
_cell.angle_beta   90.00
_cell.angle_gamma   90.00
#
_symmetry.space_group_name_H-M   'P 1'
#
loop_
_entity.id
_entity.type
_entity.pdbx_description
1 polymer ?
#
loop_
_entity_poly.entity_id
_entity_poly.type
_entity_poly.pdbx_seq_one_letter_code
_entity_poly.pdbx_strand_id
1 'polypeptide(L)'
;MKLLLKLIFVFIFIKCILAQGPYDTLEECQSICKDNNACTTQNCVWYYGWFCSSNTNTCSDDSICTNDYCDPVNGTCHHTPAFSCDDNDPCTLDTCHFTLGCIHITQACNVVVPCNKTSDCFRGRNCETYTCKSSHTCEYQAKPCSAEQPCIEPLGVCVGNPTN
;
A
#
# COMPACT_ATOMS: atom_id res chain seq x y z
N MET A 1 -27.74 -6.92 57.26
CA MET A 1 -28.20 -7.49 55.97
C MET A 1 -29.09 -6.54 55.16
N LYS A 2 -30.17 -5.96 55.72
CA LYS A 2 -31.09 -5.05 54.99
C LYS A 2 -30.44 -3.74 54.47
N LEU A 3 -29.47 -3.16 55.19
CA LEU A 3 -28.78 -1.92 54.78
C LEU A 3 -27.81 -2.17 53.62
N LEU A 4 -27.05 -3.28 53.67
CA LEU A 4 -26.14 -3.70 52.61
C LEU A 4 -26.90 -4.00 51.30
N LEU A 5 -28.07 -4.65 51.40
CA LEU A 5 -28.94 -4.93 50.26
C LEU A 5 -29.50 -3.64 49.63
N LYS A 6 -29.91 -2.65 50.46
CA LYS A 6 -30.36 -1.34 49.97
C LYS A 6 -29.25 -0.56 49.26
N LEU A 7 -28.02 -0.57 49.78
CA LEU A 7 -26.86 0.06 49.13
C LEU A 7 -26.52 -0.61 47.79
N ILE A 8 -26.53 -1.95 47.72
CA ILE A 8 -26.32 -2.69 46.46
C ILE A 8 -27.38 -2.31 45.43
N PHE A 9 -28.66 -2.24 45.81
CA PHE A 9 -29.74 -1.82 44.90
C PHE A 9 -29.56 -0.37 44.41
N VAL A 10 -29.14 0.55 45.29
CA VAL A 10 -28.88 1.96 44.92
C VAL A 10 -27.69 2.07 43.98
N PHE A 11 -26.60 1.32 44.22
CA PHE A 11 -25.44 1.29 43.32
C PHE A 11 -25.76 0.67 41.95
N ILE A 12 -26.60 -0.36 41.90
CA ILE A 12 -27.09 -0.96 40.63
C ILE A 12 -27.98 0.03 39.88
N PHE A 13 -28.89 0.73 40.57
CA PHE A 13 -29.73 1.76 39.97
C PHE A 13 -28.91 2.96 39.45
N ILE A 14 -27.94 3.46 40.22
CA ILE A 14 -27.05 4.55 39.80
C ILE A 14 -26.20 4.14 38.59
N LYS A 15 -25.69 2.90 38.55
CA LYS A 15 -24.98 2.37 37.37
C LYS A 15 -25.88 2.22 36.14
N CYS A 16 -27.17 1.92 36.30
CA CYS A 16 -28.14 1.91 35.20
C CYS A 16 -28.45 3.31 34.67
N ILE A 17 -28.54 4.33 35.54
CA ILE A 17 -28.83 5.72 35.14
C ILE A 17 -27.64 6.37 34.41
N LEU A 18 -26.41 5.92 34.67
CA LEU A 18 -25.18 6.47 34.06
C LEU A 18 -24.75 5.75 32.76
N ALA A 19 -25.49 4.73 32.31
CA ALA A 19 -25.15 3.90 31.15
C ALA A 19 -26.12 4.08 29.96
N GLN A 20 -26.86 5.18 29.92
CA GLN A 20 -27.80 5.47 28.84
C GLN A 20 -27.11 6.12 27.64
N GLY A 21 -27.56 5.75 26.45
CA GLY A 21 -27.10 6.36 25.20
C GLY A 21 -27.51 7.82 25.04
N PRO A 22 -26.81 8.58 24.18
CA PRO A 22 -27.03 10.02 24.03
C PRO A 22 -28.39 10.40 23.44
N TYR A 23 -29.13 9.45 22.84
CA TYR A 23 -30.42 9.71 22.19
C TYR A 23 -31.53 8.80 22.73
N ASP A 24 -32.68 9.41 23.02
CA ASP A 24 -33.81 8.73 23.67
C ASP A 24 -34.69 7.96 22.66
N THR A 25 -34.70 8.39 21.39
CA THR A 25 -35.51 7.78 20.33
C THR A 25 -34.70 7.37 19.11
N LEU A 26 -35.19 6.36 18.37
CA LEU A 26 -34.59 5.92 17.12
C LEU A 26 -34.62 7.03 16.07
N GLU A 27 -35.70 7.80 16.02
CA GLU A 27 -35.91 8.87 15.05
C GLU A 27 -34.94 10.05 15.29
N GLU A 28 -34.73 10.42 16.55
CA GLU A 28 -33.73 11.42 16.95
C GLU A 28 -32.31 10.95 16.61
N CYS A 29 -31.98 9.70 16.93
CA CYS A 29 -30.70 9.11 16.56
C CYS A 29 -30.50 9.19 15.04
N GLN A 30 -31.46 8.71 14.24
CA GLN A 30 -31.36 8.70 12.77
C GLN A 30 -31.23 10.09 12.14
N SER A 31 -31.85 11.12 12.74
CA SER A 31 -31.75 12.49 12.24
C SER A 31 -30.36 13.10 12.46
N ILE A 32 -29.69 12.74 13.56
CA ILE A 32 -28.39 13.30 13.94
C ILE A 32 -27.24 12.44 13.38
N CYS A 33 -27.45 11.13 13.23
CA CYS A 33 -26.43 10.18 12.78
C CYS A 33 -25.98 10.37 11.33
N LYS A 34 -26.76 11.06 10.50
CA LYS A 34 -26.44 11.24 9.08
C LYS A 34 -25.32 12.25 8.91
N ASP A 35 -24.22 11.82 8.30
CA ASP A 35 -23.06 12.67 7.99
C ASP A 35 -23.00 13.09 6.51
N ASN A 36 -24.01 12.72 5.70
CA ASN A 36 -24.09 12.96 4.25
C ASN A 36 -22.85 12.49 3.47
N ASN A 37 -22.08 11.55 4.02
CA ASN A 37 -20.93 10.96 3.38
C ASN A 37 -21.33 9.61 2.79
N ALA A 38 -21.30 9.49 1.46
CA ALA A 38 -21.66 8.26 0.76
C ALA A 38 -20.71 7.08 1.05
N CYS A 39 -19.56 7.36 1.66
CA CYS A 39 -18.55 6.37 2.05
C CYS A 39 -18.74 5.84 3.47
N THR A 40 -19.71 6.34 4.22
CA THR A 40 -20.02 5.85 5.56
C THR A 40 -21.45 5.34 5.59
N THR A 41 -21.65 4.23 6.28
CA THR A 41 -22.99 3.77 6.64
C THR A 41 -23.21 4.01 8.12
N GLN A 42 -24.34 4.64 8.43
CA GLN A 42 -24.69 5.08 9.77
C GLN A 42 -25.85 4.22 10.27
N ASN A 43 -25.64 3.54 11.40
CA ASN A 43 -26.65 2.70 12.02
C ASN A 43 -26.84 3.12 13.48
N CYS A 44 -28.10 3.15 13.92
CA CYS A 44 -28.45 3.35 15.31
C CYS A 44 -28.50 1.99 16.01
N VAL A 45 -27.65 1.82 17.04
CA VAL A 45 -27.61 0.60 17.86
C VAL A 45 -28.15 0.89 19.26
N TRP A 46 -28.89 -0.06 19.82
CA TRP A 46 -29.46 0.07 21.16
C TRP A 46 -28.57 -0.57 22.22
N TYR A 47 -28.11 0.23 23.18
CA TYR A 47 -27.39 -0.25 24.36
C TYR A 47 -27.80 0.58 25.59
N TYR A 48 -29.01 0.31 26.11
CA TYR A 48 -29.64 1.11 27.17
C TYR A 48 -29.90 2.58 26.76
N GLY A 49 -30.03 2.82 25.46
CA GLY A 49 -30.20 4.10 24.76
C GLY A 49 -29.66 3.97 23.34
N TRP A 50 -29.93 4.92 22.46
CA TRP A 50 -29.45 4.85 21.07
C TRP A 50 -28.07 5.48 20.91
N PHE A 51 -27.18 4.81 20.19
CA PHE A 51 -25.85 5.29 19.81
C PHE A 51 -25.66 5.25 18.30
N CYS A 52 -24.89 6.21 17.79
CA CYS A 52 -24.42 6.22 16.42
C CYS A 52 -23.23 5.29 16.23
N SER A 53 -23.39 4.31 15.36
CA SER A 53 -22.32 3.46 14.87
C SER A 53 -22.10 3.73 13.40
N SER A 54 -20.89 4.17 13.06
CA SER A 54 -20.45 4.39 11.68
C SER A 54 -19.60 3.20 11.23
N ASN A 55 -19.85 2.73 10.01
CA ASN A 55 -18.93 1.85 9.30
C ASN A 55 -18.43 2.58 8.06
N THR A 56 -17.11 2.60 7.87
CA THR A 56 -16.47 3.21 6.71
C THR A 56 -16.31 2.19 5.59
N ASN A 57 -16.75 2.53 4.39
CA ASN A 57 -16.33 1.85 3.17
C ASN A 57 -14.87 2.25 2.89
N THR A 58 -13.96 1.30 3.10
CA THR A 58 -12.52 1.52 2.88
C THR A 58 -12.15 1.48 1.41
N CYS A 59 -13.03 0.95 0.53
CA CYS A 59 -12.74 0.71 -0.89
C CYS A 59 -11.47 -0.12 -1.14
N SER A 60 -10.94 -0.80 -0.12
CA SER A 60 -9.69 -1.57 -0.21
C SER A 60 -9.79 -2.61 -1.32
N ASP A 61 -8.87 -2.59 -2.28
CA ASP A 61 -8.65 -3.71 -3.22
C ASP A 61 -7.55 -4.67 -2.73
N ASP A 62 -7.05 -4.45 -1.52
CA ASP A 62 -6.00 -5.20 -0.84
C ASP A 62 -4.66 -5.21 -1.61
N SER A 63 -4.51 -4.32 -2.59
CA SER A 63 -3.27 -4.14 -3.34
C SER A 63 -2.40 -3.08 -2.67
N ILE A 64 -1.15 -3.44 -2.38
CA ILE A 64 -0.17 -2.45 -1.89
C ILE A 64 0.28 -1.46 -2.98
N CYS A 65 -0.10 -1.71 -4.23
CA CYS A 65 0.25 -0.90 -5.39
C CYS A 65 -0.69 0.29 -5.59
N THR A 66 -1.75 0.37 -4.80
CA THR A 66 -2.87 1.29 -4.98
C THR A 66 -3.11 2.10 -3.70
N ASN A 67 -3.44 3.37 -3.89
CA ASN A 67 -4.05 4.21 -2.88
C ASN A 67 -5.56 4.17 -3.14
N ASP A 68 -6.27 3.65 -2.14
CA ASP A 68 -7.70 3.41 -2.22
C ASP A 68 -8.45 4.48 -1.47
N TYR A 69 -9.45 5.04 -2.13
CA TYR A 69 -10.33 6.00 -1.49
C TYR A 69 -11.73 5.94 -2.06
N CYS A 70 -12.67 6.37 -1.24
CA CYS A 70 -14.06 6.48 -1.61
C CYS A 70 -14.41 7.96 -1.83
N ASP A 71 -15.11 8.27 -2.93
CA ASP A 71 -15.65 9.61 -3.17
C ASP A 71 -16.84 9.89 -2.22
N PRO A 72 -16.72 10.87 -1.29
CA PRO A 72 -17.74 11.10 -0.27
C PRO A 72 -19.08 11.62 -0.81
N VAL A 73 -19.11 12.10 -2.06
CA VAL A 73 -20.33 12.65 -2.68
C VAL A 73 -21.19 11.55 -3.29
N ASN A 74 -20.58 10.58 -3.97
CA ASN A 74 -21.30 9.57 -4.75
C ASN A 74 -21.03 8.13 -4.31
N GLY A 75 -20.05 7.89 -3.43
CA GLY A 75 -19.71 6.57 -2.88
C GLY A 75 -18.87 5.70 -3.82
N THR A 76 -18.34 6.25 -4.91
CA THR A 76 -17.54 5.52 -5.90
C THR A 76 -16.16 5.22 -5.31
N CYS A 77 -15.71 3.98 -5.49
CA CYS A 77 -14.35 3.57 -5.13
C CYS A 77 -13.35 3.94 -6.22
N HIS A 78 -12.21 4.48 -5.81
CA HIS A 78 -11.08 4.82 -6.66
C HIS A 78 -9.82 4.10 -6.17
N HIS A 79 -9.13 3.46 -7.10
CA HIS A 79 -7.87 2.75 -6.90
C HIS A 79 -6.82 3.40 -7.79
N THR A 80 -5.94 4.21 -7.20
CA THR A 80 -4.94 4.97 -7.96
C THR A 80 -3.56 4.44 -7.69
N PRO A 81 -2.65 4.36 -8.67
CA PRO A 81 -1.29 3.88 -8.42
C PRO A 81 -0.63 4.66 -7.27
N ALA A 82 -0.17 3.94 -6.25
CA ALA A 82 0.45 4.54 -5.06
C ALA A 82 1.90 4.99 -5.34
N PHE A 83 2.61 4.25 -6.20
CA PHE A 83 3.99 4.52 -6.59
C PHE A 83 4.28 3.93 -7.98
N SER A 84 5.38 4.37 -8.59
CA SER A 84 5.91 3.77 -9.82
C SER A 84 6.85 2.62 -9.48
N CYS A 85 6.77 1.54 -10.23
CA CYS A 85 7.73 0.44 -10.21
C CYS A 85 8.76 0.53 -11.33
N ASP A 86 8.90 1.68 -11.99
CA ASP A 86 9.91 1.88 -13.03
C ASP A 86 11.32 1.89 -12.42
N ASP A 87 12.16 0.90 -12.74
CA ASP A 87 13.57 0.86 -12.31
C ASP A 87 14.53 1.60 -13.27
N ASN A 88 13.99 2.22 -14.31
CA ASN A 88 14.69 2.88 -15.41
C ASN A 88 15.57 1.94 -16.26
N ASP A 89 15.38 0.63 -16.16
CA ASP A 89 16.03 -0.33 -17.05
C ASP A 89 15.11 -0.60 -18.26
N PRO A 90 15.46 -0.13 -19.48
CA PRO A 90 14.61 -0.36 -20.66
C PRO A 90 14.52 -1.84 -21.08
N CYS A 91 15.30 -2.71 -20.43
CA CYS A 91 15.30 -4.16 -20.65
C CYS A 91 14.69 -4.94 -19.47
N THR A 92 13.98 -4.29 -18.56
CA THR A 92 13.12 -4.92 -17.56
C THR A 92 11.65 -4.77 -17.96
N LEU A 93 10.84 -5.76 -17.55
CA LEU A 93 9.40 -5.60 -17.45
C LEU A 93 9.08 -5.30 -16.00
N ASP A 94 8.63 -4.08 -15.76
CA ASP A 94 8.27 -3.59 -14.43
C ASP A 94 6.78 -3.77 -14.18
N THR A 95 6.47 -4.46 -13.08
CA THR A 95 5.10 -4.68 -12.66
C THR A 95 4.99 -4.52 -11.15
N CYS A 96 3.84 -4.00 -10.71
CA CYS A 96 3.52 -3.99 -9.29
C CYS A 96 2.62 -5.18 -8.98
N HIS A 97 3.14 -6.12 -8.21
CA HIS A 97 2.39 -7.25 -7.71
C HIS A 97 1.65 -6.85 -6.43
N PHE A 98 0.33 -7.08 -6.41
CA PHE A 98 -0.60 -6.64 -5.36
C PHE A 98 -0.16 -6.97 -3.92
N THR A 99 0.60 -8.05 -3.68
CA THR A 99 1.15 -8.38 -2.34
C THR A 99 2.66 -8.14 -2.19
N LEU A 100 3.42 -8.22 -3.28
CA LEU A 100 4.90 -8.29 -3.22
C LEU A 100 5.53 -6.93 -3.53
N GLY A 101 4.77 -6.00 -4.12
CA GLY A 101 5.23 -4.69 -4.51
C GLY A 101 5.90 -4.77 -5.88
N CYS A 102 6.93 -3.95 -6.08
CA CYS A 102 7.62 -3.90 -7.36
C CYS A 102 8.38 -5.18 -7.67
N ILE A 103 8.14 -5.71 -8.86
CA ILE A 103 8.85 -6.83 -9.45
C ILE A 103 9.42 -6.35 -10.79
N HIS A 104 10.72 -6.55 -10.97
CA HIS A 104 11.46 -6.18 -12.17
C HIS A 104 12.01 -7.45 -12.81
N ILE A 105 11.47 -7.83 -13.98
CA ILE A 105 11.87 -9.06 -14.66
C ILE A 105 12.81 -8.70 -15.81
N THR A 106 14.07 -9.14 -15.73
CA THR A 106 15.04 -8.93 -16.81
C THR A 106 14.63 -9.73 -18.06
N GLN A 107 14.60 -9.08 -19.21
CA GLN A 107 14.28 -9.69 -20.51
C GLN A 107 15.41 -9.48 -21.53
N ALA A 108 15.34 -10.20 -22.67
CA ALA A 108 16.25 -9.97 -23.78
C ALA A 108 16.11 -8.53 -24.29
N CYS A 109 17.20 -7.77 -24.24
CA CYS A 109 17.17 -6.36 -24.59
C CYS A 109 17.21 -6.16 -26.10
N ASN A 110 16.04 -6.18 -26.74
CA ASN A 110 15.89 -5.86 -28.17
C ASN A 110 15.62 -4.37 -28.41
N VAL A 111 15.66 -3.56 -27.35
CA VAL A 111 15.43 -2.12 -27.42
C VAL A 111 16.72 -1.43 -27.84
N VAL A 112 16.67 -0.67 -28.93
CA VAL A 112 17.77 0.21 -29.33
C VAL A 112 17.68 1.48 -28.49
N VAL A 113 18.58 1.61 -27.51
CA VAL A 113 18.63 2.79 -26.63
C VAL A 113 19.52 3.86 -27.27
N PRO A 114 18.98 5.05 -27.63
CA PRO A 114 19.79 6.12 -28.21
C PRO A 114 20.67 6.80 -27.16
N CYS A 115 21.84 7.28 -27.58
CA CYS A 115 22.80 7.93 -26.67
C CYS A 115 23.63 9.02 -27.35
N ASN A 116 24.06 10.00 -26.56
CA ASN A 116 25.03 11.02 -26.99
C ASN A 116 26.40 10.80 -26.34
N LYS A 117 26.45 10.19 -25.16
CA LYS A 117 27.66 9.84 -24.42
C LYS A 117 27.46 8.53 -23.66
N THR A 118 28.57 7.86 -23.29
CA THR A 118 28.53 6.56 -22.62
C THR A 118 27.69 6.55 -21.33
N SER A 119 27.70 7.63 -20.54
CA SER A 119 26.89 7.71 -19.32
C SER A 119 25.38 7.64 -19.55
N ASP A 120 24.91 8.01 -20.74
CA ASP A 120 23.48 7.93 -21.09
C ASP A 120 22.99 6.48 -21.16
N CYS A 121 23.91 5.53 -21.33
CA CYS A 121 23.61 4.11 -21.40
C CYS A 121 23.53 3.44 -20.02
N PHE A 122 23.85 4.13 -18.93
CA PHE A 122 23.78 3.52 -17.60
C PHE A 122 22.33 3.27 -17.18
N ARG A 123 21.97 2.00 -16.99
CA ARG A 123 20.63 1.54 -16.60
C ARG A 123 20.58 0.96 -15.18
N GLY A 124 21.47 1.41 -14.30
CA GLY A 124 21.49 0.98 -12.88
C GLY A 124 22.07 -0.42 -12.61
N ARG A 125 22.55 -1.13 -13.63
CA ARG A 125 23.15 -2.47 -13.53
C ARG A 125 24.67 -2.35 -13.40
N ASN A 126 25.24 -2.87 -12.33
CA ASN A 126 26.68 -2.76 -12.05
C ASN A 126 27.48 -4.00 -12.50
N CYS A 127 26.78 -5.09 -12.86
CA CYS A 127 27.35 -6.32 -13.42
C CYS A 127 27.37 -6.38 -14.95
N GLU A 128 27.25 -5.23 -15.59
CA GLU A 128 27.47 -5.05 -17.02
C GLU A 128 28.39 -3.85 -17.29
N THR A 129 28.98 -3.84 -18.47
CA THR A 129 29.61 -2.66 -19.06
C THR A 129 28.70 -2.13 -20.16
N TYR A 130 28.80 -0.84 -20.42
CA TYR A 130 28.01 -0.15 -21.42
C TYR A 130 28.89 0.86 -22.17
N THR A 131 28.61 1.04 -23.45
CA THR A 131 29.24 2.08 -24.27
C THR A 131 28.26 2.70 -25.23
N CYS A 132 28.42 3.99 -25.51
CA CYS A 132 27.70 4.64 -26.59
C CYS A 132 28.48 4.44 -27.89
N LYS A 133 27.92 3.66 -28.82
CA LYS A 133 28.57 3.44 -30.13
C LYS A 133 28.53 4.71 -30.98
N SER A 134 29.39 4.76 -32.00
CA SER A 134 29.39 5.83 -33.01
C SER A 134 28.06 5.97 -33.76
N SER A 135 27.23 4.91 -33.77
CA SER A 135 25.87 4.93 -34.29
C SER A 135 24.85 5.63 -33.39
N HIS A 136 25.26 6.26 -32.28
CA HIS A 136 24.39 6.85 -31.27
C HIS A 136 23.43 5.84 -30.63
N THR A 137 23.91 4.61 -30.43
CA THR A 137 23.15 3.52 -29.80
C THR A 137 23.96 2.86 -28.70
N CYS A 138 23.33 2.58 -27.56
CA CYS A 138 23.97 1.86 -26.48
C CYS A 138 24.27 0.41 -26.86
N GLU A 139 25.43 -0.05 -26.41
CA GLU A 139 25.83 -1.44 -26.44
C GLU A 139 26.16 -1.88 -25.02
N TYR A 140 25.62 -3.05 -24.64
CA TYR A 140 25.75 -3.63 -23.32
C TYR A 140 26.51 -4.95 -23.41
N GLN A 141 27.41 -5.19 -22.46
CA GLN A 141 28.14 -6.46 -22.34
C GLN A 141 28.19 -6.88 -20.88
N ALA A 142 28.17 -8.19 -20.62
CA ALA A 142 28.38 -8.68 -19.26
C ALA A 142 29.74 -8.23 -18.74
N LYS A 143 29.81 -7.85 -17.47
CA LYS A 143 31.09 -7.49 -16.84
C LYS A 143 32.05 -8.69 -16.96
N PRO A 144 33.33 -8.48 -17.35
CA PRO A 144 34.27 -9.58 -17.61
C PRO A 144 34.73 -10.22 -16.30
N CYS A 145 33.89 -11.08 -15.74
CA CYS A 145 34.20 -11.95 -14.61
C CYS A 145 34.39 -13.39 -15.11
N SER A 146 35.20 -14.20 -14.42
CA SER A 146 35.30 -15.63 -14.71
C SER A 146 34.08 -16.38 -14.18
N ALA A 147 33.86 -17.61 -14.67
CA ALA A 147 32.75 -18.44 -14.22
C ALA A 147 32.83 -18.78 -12.72
N GLU A 148 34.04 -18.87 -12.18
CA GLU A 148 34.34 -19.15 -10.77
C GLU A 148 34.19 -17.93 -9.86
N GLN A 149 34.14 -16.72 -10.44
CA GLN A 149 34.01 -15.45 -9.72
C GLN A 149 32.88 -14.60 -10.29
N PRO A 150 31.61 -15.05 -10.22
CA PRO A 150 30.49 -14.33 -10.81
C PRO A 150 30.38 -12.90 -10.26
N CYS A 151 29.85 -11.99 -11.09
CA CYS A 151 29.50 -10.65 -10.64
C CYS A 151 28.23 -10.68 -9.78
N ILE A 152 28.24 -9.94 -8.67
CA ILE A 152 27.10 -9.83 -7.75
C ILE A 152 26.51 -8.41 -7.80
N GLU A 153 25.21 -8.30 -8.10
CA GLU A 153 24.43 -7.07 -7.90
C GLU A 153 24.02 -6.90 -6.42
N PRO A 154 23.89 -5.67 -5.90
CA PRO A 154 24.06 -4.38 -6.57
C PRO A 154 25.52 -3.87 -6.55
N LEU A 155 26.46 -4.63 -6.01
CA LEU A 155 27.83 -4.17 -5.78
C LEU A 155 28.64 -4.03 -7.07
N GLY A 156 28.29 -4.82 -8.10
CA GLY A 156 29.01 -4.83 -9.38
C GLY A 156 30.43 -5.38 -9.27
N VAL A 157 30.74 -6.19 -8.26
CA VAL A 157 32.09 -6.75 -8.07
C VAL A 157 32.08 -8.24 -8.39
N CYS A 158 33.15 -8.72 -9.04
CA CYS A 158 33.36 -10.15 -9.23
C CYS A 158 33.69 -10.76 -7.85
N VAL A 159 32.85 -11.67 -7.35
CA VAL A 159 33.05 -12.34 -6.06
C VAL A 159 33.19 -13.83 -6.31
N GLY A 160 34.25 -14.43 -5.77
CA GLY A 160 34.52 -15.86 -5.86
C GLY A 160 34.34 -16.56 -4.52
N ASN A 161 34.40 -17.89 -4.56
CA ASN A 161 34.40 -18.70 -3.35
C ASN A 161 35.67 -18.37 -2.52
N PRO A 162 35.59 -18.10 -1.21
CA PRO A 162 36.74 -18.31 -0.35
C PRO A 162 36.99 -19.82 -0.33
N THR A 163 37.80 -20.32 -1.26
CA THR A 163 38.31 -21.68 -1.16
C THR A 163 39.03 -21.78 0.17
N ASN A 164 38.52 -22.63 1.07
CA ASN A 164 38.99 -22.97 2.42
C ASN A 164 40.39 -22.46 2.80
#